data_AF-A0A9D6QH15-F1
#
_entry.id   AF-A0A9D6QH15-F1
#
_cell.length_a   1.000
_cell.length_b   1.000
_cell.length_c   1.000
_cell.angle_alpha   90.00
_cell.angle_beta   90.00
_cell.angle_gamma   90.00
#
_symmetry.space_group_name_H-M   'P 1'
#
loop_
_entity.id
_entity.type
_entity.pdbx_description
1 polymer ?
#
loop_
_entity_poly.entity_id
_entity_poly.type
_entity_poly.pdbx_seq_one_letter_code
_entity_poly.pdbx_strand_id
1 'polypeptide(L)'
;MTNLWDPQQNILVGVRFLKYLDSYWKGSVRDSTERMKFVLASYNVGLSHVIDAQKLSRKYGRKINAWDDNVEYFLIKKSNPKYYRDAVVAAGYCRCDGPVWYVKKVLQRYEEYKIHIAA
;
A
#
# COMPACT_ATOMS: atom_id res chain seq x y z
N MET A 1 -22.32 -7.66 -3.58
CA MET A 1 -21.70 -8.93 -3.19
C MET A 1 -22.70 -9.66 -2.35
N THR A 2 -23.15 -10.83 -2.79
CA THR A 2 -24.21 -11.60 -2.10
C THR A 2 -23.65 -12.85 -1.43
N ASN A 3 -22.47 -13.33 -1.84
CA ASN A 3 -21.78 -14.46 -1.22
C ASN A 3 -20.26 -14.21 -1.16
N LEU A 4 -19.66 -14.35 0.03
CA LEU A 4 -18.22 -14.19 0.28
C LEU A 4 -17.36 -15.35 -0.22
N TRP A 5 -17.97 -16.52 -0.30
CA TRP A 5 -17.30 -17.78 -0.64
C TRP A 5 -17.37 -18.11 -2.12
N ASP A 6 -18.15 -17.35 -2.89
CA ASP A 6 -18.15 -17.42 -4.35
C ASP A 6 -16.84 -16.81 -4.88
N PRO A 7 -15.93 -17.62 -5.46
CA PRO A 7 -14.63 -17.13 -5.91
C PRO A 7 -14.75 -16.04 -6.98
N GLN A 8 -15.76 -16.11 -7.86
CA GLN A 8 -15.94 -15.15 -8.93
C GLN A 8 -16.32 -13.78 -8.38
N GLN A 9 -17.29 -13.75 -7.45
CA GLN A 9 -17.67 -12.50 -6.78
C GLN A 9 -16.53 -11.93 -5.94
N ASN A 10 -15.80 -12.80 -5.23
CA ASN A 10 -14.68 -12.40 -4.39
C ASN A 10 -13.57 -11.72 -5.21
N ILE A 11 -13.13 -12.37 -6.31
CA ILE A 11 -12.15 -11.81 -7.24
C ILE A 11 -12.64 -10.49 -7.84
N LEU A 12 -13.90 -10.43 -8.29
CA LEU A 12 -14.46 -9.23 -8.92
C LEU A 12 -14.43 -8.02 -7.96
N VAL A 13 -14.83 -8.22 -6.71
CA VAL A 13 -14.84 -7.16 -5.69
C VAL A 13 -13.42 -6.75 -5.32
N GLY A 14 -12.50 -7.70 -5.16
CA GLY A 14 -11.09 -7.42 -4.90
C GLY A 14 -10.45 -6.56 -6.00
N VAL A 15 -10.68 -6.92 -7.27
CA VAL A 15 -10.19 -6.14 -8.43
C VAL A 15 -10.81 -4.75 -8.48
N ARG A 16 -12.11 -4.62 -8.19
CA ARG A 16 -12.76 -3.29 -8.11
C ARG A 16 -12.13 -2.42 -7.03
N PHE A 17 -11.83 -2.99 -5.86
CA PHE A 17 -11.21 -2.25 -4.78
C PHE A 17 -9.76 -1.83 -5.13
N LEU A 18 -8.99 -2.72 -5.75
CA LEU A 18 -7.65 -2.37 -6.27
C LEU A 18 -7.69 -1.23 -7.29
N LYS A 19 -8.67 -1.24 -8.22
CA LYS A 19 -8.86 -0.15 -9.20
C LYS A 19 -9.25 1.17 -8.54
N TYR A 20 -10.08 1.13 -7.50
CA TYR A 20 -10.40 2.32 -6.70
C TYR A 20 -9.14 2.92 -6.06
N LEU A 21 -8.32 2.08 -5.42
CA LEU A 21 -7.06 2.52 -4.81
C LEU A 21 -6.06 3.06 -5.84
N ASP A 22 -5.93 2.43 -7.00
CA ASP A 22 -5.06 2.92 -8.09
C ASP A 22 -5.52 4.30 -8.57
N SER A 23 -6.82 4.48 -8.77
CA SER A 23 -7.41 5.76 -9.17
C SER A 23 -7.13 6.86 -8.15
N TYR A 24 -7.24 6.55 -6.86
CA TYR A 24 -6.89 7.47 -5.77
C TYR A 24 -5.41 7.90 -5.85
N TRP A 25 -4.49 6.95 -5.98
CA TRP A 25 -3.05 7.26 -5.93
C TRP A 25 -2.50 7.87 -7.23
N LYS A 26 -3.20 7.72 -8.36
CA LYS A 26 -2.75 8.15 -9.70
C LYS A 26 -2.31 9.61 -9.78
N GLY A 27 -2.98 10.50 -9.03
CA GLY A 27 -2.64 11.92 -8.99
C GLY A 27 -1.30 12.21 -8.29
N SER A 28 -1.02 11.54 -7.17
CA SER A 28 0.17 11.79 -6.34
C SER A 28 1.37 10.89 -6.66
N VAL A 29 1.13 9.68 -7.18
CA VAL A 29 2.15 8.69 -7.54
C VAL A 29 1.99 8.35 -9.02
N ARG A 30 2.64 9.13 -9.88
CA ARG A 30 2.44 9.02 -11.35
C ARG A 30 3.09 7.79 -11.96
N ASP A 31 4.27 7.41 -11.46
CA ASP A 31 4.95 6.19 -11.84
C ASP A 31 4.07 4.98 -11.46
N SER A 32 3.68 4.18 -12.45
CA SER A 32 2.83 3.01 -12.24
C SER A 32 3.51 1.91 -11.44
N THR A 33 4.84 1.78 -11.54
CA THR A 33 5.59 0.75 -10.81
C THR A 33 5.63 1.07 -9.32
N GLU A 34 5.85 2.34 -8.97
CA GLU A 34 5.76 2.81 -7.59
C GLU A 34 4.32 2.78 -7.09
N ARG A 35 3.36 3.27 -7.88
CA ARG A 35 1.94 3.32 -7.49
C ARG A 35 1.39 1.94 -7.12
N MET A 36 1.81 0.88 -7.81
CA MET A 36 1.40 -0.49 -7.47
C MET A 36 1.70 -0.84 -6.01
N LYS A 37 2.86 -0.41 -5.49
CA LYS A 37 3.26 -0.67 -4.08
C LYS A 37 2.33 0.05 -3.10
N PHE A 38 1.94 1.30 -3.39
CA PHE A 38 0.98 2.06 -2.58
C PHE A 38 -0.42 1.43 -2.59
N VAL A 39 -0.87 0.95 -3.76
CA VAL A 39 -2.15 0.25 -3.93
C VAL A 39 -2.17 -1.03 -3.09
N LEU A 40 -1.16 -1.88 -3.23
CA LEU A 40 -1.06 -3.14 -2.49
C LEU A 40 -0.99 -2.92 -0.98
N ALA A 41 -0.22 -1.93 -0.53
CA ALA A 41 -0.16 -1.58 0.88
C ALA A 41 -1.53 -1.09 1.39
N SER A 42 -2.19 -0.19 0.65
CA SER A 42 -3.50 0.35 1.02
C SER A 42 -4.58 -0.72 1.06
N TYR A 43 -4.48 -1.74 0.19
CA TYR A 43 -5.37 -2.90 0.20
C TYR A 43 -5.22 -3.72 1.49
N ASN A 44 -3.99 -3.87 1.98
CA ASN A 44 -3.69 -4.71 3.15
C ASN A 44 -3.87 -4.00 4.50
N VAL A 45 -3.38 -2.76 4.62
CA VAL A 45 -3.37 -2.01 5.90
C VAL A 45 -4.37 -0.86 5.96
N GLY A 46 -5.08 -0.60 4.88
CA GLY A 46 -5.99 0.51 4.76
C GLY A 46 -5.30 1.78 4.25
N LEU A 47 -6.05 2.53 3.44
CA LEU A 47 -5.58 3.73 2.75
C LEU A 47 -5.05 4.80 3.71
N SER A 48 -5.74 5.04 4.83
CA SER A 48 -5.39 6.10 5.79
C SER A 48 -4.00 5.92 6.41
N HIS A 49 -3.57 4.67 6.65
CA HIS A 49 -2.22 4.42 7.18
C HIS A 49 -1.13 4.74 6.17
N VAL A 50 -1.36 4.47 4.88
CA VAL A 50 -0.43 4.81 3.80
C VAL A 50 -0.39 6.32 3.55
N ILE A 51 -1.54 7.01 3.65
CA ILE A 51 -1.61 8.48 3.61
C ILE A 51 -0.79 9.10 4.76
N ASP A 52 -0.94 8.58 5.98
CA ASP A 52 -0.16 9.06 7.13
C ASP A 52 1.34 8.85 6.90
N ALA A 53 1.74 7.69 6.37
CA ALA A 53 3.13 7.43 6.02
C ALA A 53 3.64 8.40 4.94
N GLN A 54 2.81 8.74 3.95
CA GLN A 54 3.15 9.75 2.94
C GLN A 54 3.30 11.16 3.54
N LYS A 55 2.43 11.54 4.48
CA LYS A 55 2.52 12.83 5.21
C LYS A 55 3.78 12.89 6.08
N LEU A 56 4.11 11.80 6.77
CA LEU A 56 5.35 11.66 7.52
C LEU A 56 6.56 11.77 6.59
N SER A 57 6.57 11.09 5.42
CA SER A 57 7.64 11.23 4.43
C SER A 57 7.85 12.69 4.04
N ARG A 58 6.76 13.42 3.74
CA ARG A 58 6.85 14.86 3.45
C ARG A 58 7.46 15.65 4.60
N LYS A 59 6.97 15.45 5.83
CA LYS A 59 7.41 16.19 7.02
C LYS A 59 8.90 15.97 7.32
N TYR A 60 9.39 14.76 7.08
CA TYR A 60 10.76 14.36 7.41
C TYR A 60 11.69 14.31 6.18
N GLY A 61 11.34 15.02 5.10
CA GLY A 61 12.24 15.23 3.96
C GLY A 61 12.47 14.00 3.06
N ARG A 62 11.57 13.01 3.09
CA ARG A 62 11.59 11.85 2.18
C ARG A 62 10.63 12.05 1.01
N LYS A 63 10.82 11.27 -0.06
CA LYS A 63 9.94 11.31 -1.24
C LYS A 63 8.55 10.78 -0.86
N ILE A 64 7.53 11.45 -1.38
CA ILE A 64 6.11 11.09 -1.12
C ILE A 64 5.54 10.13 -2.17
N ASN A 65 6.25 10.01 -3.30
CA ASN A 65 5.87 9.26 -4.49
C ASN A 65 6.83 8.10 -4.77
N ALA A 66 7.71 7.79 -3.82
CA ALA A 66 8.57 6.63 -3.84
C ALA A 66 8.26 5.76 -2.62
N TRP A 67 8.31 4.46 -2.80
CA TRP A 67 7.98 3.45 -1.80
C TRP A 67 9.19 3.10 -0.95
N ASP A 68 10.21 2.48 -1.57
CA ASP A 68 11.40 1.95 -0.92
C ASP A 68 12.20 3.07 -0.26
N ASP A 69 12.63 2.86 0.98
CA ASP A 69 13.31 3.86 1.82
C ASP A 69 12.58 5.20 1.97
N ASN A 70 11.28 5.27 1.66
CA ASN A 70 10.52 6.51 1.65
C ASN A 70 9.21 6.32 2.39
N VAL A 71 8.12 6.05 1.69
CA VAL A 71 6.82 5.84 2.34
C VAL A 71 6.79 4.54 3.15
N GLU A 72 7.45 3.47 2.68
CA GLU A 72 7.49 2.21 3.43
C GLU A 72 8.20 2.37 4.78
N TYR A 73 9.26 3.20 4.81
CA TYR A 73 10.03 3.48 6.01
C TYR A 73 9.13 4.05 7.11
N PHE A 74 8.32 5.07 6.78
CA PHE A 74 7.44 5.69 7.76
C PHE A 74 6.24 4.82 8.11
N LEU A 75 5.76 4.00 7.18
CA LEU A 75 4.70 3.06 7.46
C LEU A 75 5.11 2.08 8.57
N ILE A 76 6.31 1.49 8.48
CA ILE A 76 6.88 0.63 9.55
C ILE A 76 7.05 1.40 10.87
N LYS A 77 7.53 2.64 10.78
CA LYS A 77 7.77 3.49 11.95
C LYS A 77 6.49 3.94 12.67
N LYS A 78 5.29 3.75 12.11
CA LYS A 78 4.01 3.95 12.81
C LYS A 78 3.77 2.98 13.98
N SER A 79 4.68 2.06 14.26
CA SER A 79 4.72 1.29 15.51
C SER A 79 5.37 2.06 16.67
N ASN A 80 6.14 3.11 16.37
CA ASN A 80 6.85 3.92 17.36
C ASN A 80 6.02 5.17 17.74
N PRO A 81 5.83 5.46 19.05
CA PRO A 81 5.07 6.62 19.55
C PRO A 81 5.48 7.96 18.96
N LYS A 82 6.77 8.14 18.65
CA LYS A 82 7.28 9.35 18.01
C LYS A 82 6.54 9.68 16.71
N TYR A 83 6.17 8.66 15.94
CA TYR A 83 5.58 8.84 14.62
C TYR A 83 4.07 8.65 14.63
N TYR A 84 3.52 7.67 15.35
CA TYR A 84 2.06 7.49 15.33
C TYR A 84 1.29 8.57 16.10
N ARG A 85 1.95 9.29 17.02
CA ARG A 85 1.40 10.47 17.72
C ARG A 85 1.78 11.78 17.04
N ASP A 86 2.43 11.74 15.87
CA ASP A 86 2.77 12.95 15.15
C ASP A 86 1.49 13.68 14.71
N ALA A 87 1.48 15.01 14.82
CA ALA A 87 0.32 15.85 14.49
C ALA A 87 -0.21 15.66 13.05
N VAL A 88 0.62 15.18 12.11
CA VAL A 88 0.16 14.91 10.72
C VAL A 88 -0.54 13.56 10.55
N VAL A 89 -0.47 12.69 11.55
CA VAL A 89 -1.00 11.32 11.52
C VAL A 89 -2.42 11.30 12.08
N ALA A 90 -3.36 10.78 11.29
CA ALA A 90 -4.77 10.70 11.67
C ALA A 90 -5.19 9.28 12.11
N ALA A 91 -4.66 8.23 11.48
CA ALA A 91 -5.06 6.85 11.74
C ALA A 91 -4.37 6.23 12.97
N GLY A 92 -3.43 6.95 13.59
CA GLY A 92 -2.74 6.50 14.81
C GLY A 92 -1.83 5.29 14.60
N TYR A 93 -1.71 4.48 15.66
CA TYR A 93 -0.79 3.34 15.74
C TYR A 93 -1.00 2.31 14.62
N CYS A 94 0.11 1.78 14.09
CA CYS A 94 0.09 0.61 13.23
C CYS A 94 1.33 -0.25 13.42
N ARG A 95 1.14 -1.58 13.54
CA ARG A 95 2.21 -2.55 13.36
C ARG A 95 2.29 -2.99 11.90
N CYS A 96 2.94 -2.16 11.09
CA CYS A 96 2.85 -2.22 9.64
C CYS A 96 3.96 -3.05 8.95
N ASP A 97 4.72 -3.87 9.69
CA ASP A 97 5.73 -4.76 9.10
C ASP A 97 5.12 -5.80 8.15
N GLY A 98 3.99 -6.38 8.55
CA GLY A 98 3.22 -7.35 7.75
C GLY A 98 2.77 -6.79 6.40
N PRO A 99 2.13 -5.61 6.34
CA PRO A 99 1.76 -4.93 5.10
C PRO A 99 2.92 -4.67 4.15
N VAL A 100 4.09 -4.24 4.65
CA VAL A 100 5.27 -4.05 3.79
C VAL A 100 5.76 -5.38 3.23
N TRP A 101 5.74 -6.44 4.04
CA TRP A 101 6.07 -7.79 3.57
C TRP A 101 5.05 -8.32 2.55
N TYR A 102 3.77 -8.03 2.74
CA TYR A 102 2.70 -8.38 1.80
C TYR A 102 2.96 -7.79 0.41
N VAL A 103 3.32 -6.49 0.34
CA VAL A 103 3.67 -5.82 -0.93
C VAL A 103 4.81 -6.56 -1.63
N LYS A 104 5.90 -6.86 -0.89
CA LYS A 104 7.06 -7.59 -1.43
C LYS A 104 6.66 -8.97 -1.97
N LYS A 105 5.85 -9.72 -1.21
CA LYS A 105 5.41 -11.07 -1.61
C LYS A 105 4.49 -11.09 -2.81
N VAL A 106 3.55 -10.17 -2.91
CA VAL A 106 2.65 -10.09 -4.06
C VAL A 106 3.42 -9.73 -5.32
N LEU A 107 4.33 -8.76 -5.25
CA LEU A 107 5.16 -8.39 -6.41
C LEU A 107 6.11 -9.50 -6.83
N GLN A 108 6.73 -10.20 -5.87
CA GLN A 108 7.54 -11.38 -6.17
C GLN A 108 6.72 -12.44 -6.91
N ARG A 109 5.52 -12.77 -6.40
CA ARG A 109 4.63 -13.75 -7.03
C ARG A 109 4.17 -13.32 -8.42
N TYR A 110 3.92 -12.04 -8.62
CA TYR A 110 3.56 -11.48 -9.93
C TYR A 110 4.68 -11.68 -10.96
N GLU A 111 5.93 -11.43 -10.59
CA GLU A 111 7.08 -11.67 -11.47
C GLU A 111 7.28 -13.16 -11.76
N GLU A 112 7.09 -14.04 -10.75
CA GLU A 112 7.09 -15.50 -10.96
C GLU A 112 6.04 -15.92 -12.00
N TYR A 113 4.81 -15.43 -11.89
CA TYR A 113 3.74 -15.76 -12.85
C TYR A 113 3.98 -15.22 -14.25
N LYS A 114 4.59 -14.03 -14.39
CA LYS A 114 4.96 -13.50 -15.71
C LYS A 114 5.91 -14.43 -16.46
N ILE A 115 6.87 -15.04 -15.76
CA ILE A 115 7.81 -15.99 -16.36
C ILE A 115 7.06 -17.23 -16.89
N HIS A 116 6.09 -17.75 -16.13
CA HIS A 116 5.34 -18.95 -16.51
C HIS A 116 4.27 -18.75 -17.57
N ILE A 117 3.78 -17.52 -17.77
CA ILE A 117 2.77 -17.19 -18.80
C ILE A 117 3.43 -16.81 -20.13
N ALA A 118 4.65 -16.29 -20.09
CA ALA A 118 5.42 -15.92 -21.29
C ALA A 118 6.23 -17.07 -21.90
N ALA A 119 6.23 -18.25 -21.27
CA ALA A 119 6.82 -19.49 -21.76
C ALA A 119 5.75 -20.39 -22.39
#